data_AF-A0A840H0W2-F1
#
_entry.id   AF-A0A840H0W2-F1
#
_cell.length_a   1.000
_cell.length_b   1.000
_cell.length_c   1.000
_cell.angle_alpha   90.00
_cell.angle_beta   90.00
_cell.angle_gamma   90.00
#
_symmetry.space_group_name_H-M   'P 1'
#
loop_
_entity.id
_entity.type
_entity.pdbx_description
1 polymer ?
#
loop_
_entity_poly.entity_id
_entity_poly.type
_entity_poly.pdbx_seq_one_letter_code
_entity_poly.pdbx_strand_id
1 'polypeptide(L)'
;MNIERERVVIEPPTTCACCGGSRLLKLGEDVTETLEEIPRRFKLIETVREKFTCGDCEKISQPPAPFHATPRGFIGPQLPATILFDKFGMHIPLNHQSARFKCERIDLALSTLADQVGHGTFAVMPFFHLIERHVLAAEPLHGDDTTIRILAKVSSTGRIWTYL
;
A
#
# COMPACT_ATOMS: atom_id res chain seq x y z
N MET A 1 -0.97 -20.79 7.04
CA MET A 1 0.27 -20.01 7.26
C MET A 1 0.20 -19.45 8.68
N ASN A 2 1.19 -19.70 9.53
CA ASN A 2 1.21 -19.19 10.92
C ASN A 2 1.94 -17.82 10.91
N ILE A 3 1.19 -16.75 10.65
CA ILE A 3 1.67 -15.35 10.70
C ILE A 3 1.19 -14.73 12.00
N GLU A 4 2.03 -13.93 12.64
CA GLU A 4 1.66 -13.10 13.78
C GLU A 4 0.49 -12.17 13.42
N ARG A 5 -0.55 -12.15 14.26
CA ARG A 5 -1.73 -11.30 14.05
C ARG A 5 -1.77 -10.19 15.08
N GLU A 6 -1.95 -8.97 14.59
CA GLU A 6 -2.14 -7.79 15.42
C GLU A 6 -3.56 -7.26 15.18
N ARG A 7 -4.38 -7.27 16.22
CA ARG A 7 -5.76 -6.79 16.15
C ARG A 7 -5.83 -5.34 16.63
N VAL A 8 -6.17 -4.44 15.72
CA VAL A 8 -6.27 -3.00 15.98
C VAL A 8 -7.74 -2.60 15.92
N VAL A 9 -8.32 -2.24 17.07
CA VAL A 9 -9.72 -1.78 17.14
C VAL A 9 -9.74 -0.27 16.95
N ILE A 10 -10.49 0.19 15.94
CA ILE A 10 -10.73 1.62 15.77
C ILE A 10 -11.69 2.06 16.87
N GLU A 11 -11.31 3.14 17.58
CA GLU A 11 -12.08 3.64 18.70
C GLU A 11 -13.55 3.89 18.29
N PRO A 12 -14.51 3.34 19.05
CA PRO A 12 -15.91 3.52 18.77
C PRO A 12 -16.39 4.92 19.15
N PRO A 13 -17.49 5.42 18.55
CA PRO A 13 -18.09 6.67 19.01
C PRO A 13 -18.59 6.53 20.46
N THR A 14 -18.40 7.57 21.28
CA THR A 14 -18.94 7.63 22.65
C THR A 14 -20.35 8.24 22.69
N THR A 15 -20.77 8.91 21.61
CA THR A 15 -22.08 9.55 21.47
C THR A 15 -22.65 9.32 20.07
N CYS A 16 -23.96 9.24 19.96
CA CYS A 16 -24.63 9.11 18.68
C CYS A 16 -24.42 10.37 17.83
N ALA A 17 -23.83 10.23 16.64
CA ALA A 17 -23.65 11.33 15.69
C ALA A 17 -24.97 11.92 15.15
N CYS A 18 -26.11 11.24 15.35
CA CYS A 18 -27.43 11.69 14.90
C CYS A 18 -28.18 12.51 15.96
N CYS A 19 -28.21 12.06 17.22
CA CYS A 19 -29.04 12.65 18.28
C CYS A 19 -28.26 13.07 19.54
N GLY A 20 -26.96 12.80 19.61
CA GLY A 20 -26.13 13.08 20.80
C GLY A 20 -26.31 12.11 21.97
N GLY A 21 -27.22 11.13 21.88
CA GLY A 21 -27.46 10.15 22.92
C GLY A 21 -26.24 9.27 23.22
N SER A 22 -26.07 8.86 24.48
CA SER A 22 -24.95 8.02 24.95
C SER A 22 -25.29 6.53 25.05
N ARG A 23 -26.56 6.15 24.83
CA ARG A 23 -27.04 4.77 24.88
C ARG A 23 -26.63 4.00 23.62
N LEU A 24 -25.34 3.74 23.45
CA LEU A 24 -24.81 2.99 22.32
C LEU A 24 -24.66 1.51 22.67
N LEU A 25 -25.14 0.63 21.79
CA LEU A 25 -25.06 -0.82 21.93
C LEU A 25 -24.28 -1.40 20.76
N LYS A 26 -23.25 -2.22 21.04
CA LYS A 26 -22.48 -2.92 20.00
C LYS A 26 -23.37 -3.92 19.28
N LEU A 27 -23.44 -3.81 17.96
CA LEU A 27 -24.21 -4.67 17.07
C LEU A 27 -23.33 -5.77 16.43
N GLY A 28 -22.08 -5.44 16.13
CA GLY A 28 -21.16 -6.34 15.44
C GLY A 28 -19.86 -5.63 15.08
N GLU A 29 -19.08 -6.21 14.18
CA GLU A 29 -17.82 -5.63 13.68
C GLU A 29 -17.54 -6.03 12.24
N ASP A 30 -16.85 -5.15 11.51
CA ASP A 30 -16.19 -5.51 10.25
C ASP A 30 -14.69 -5.57 10.48
N VAL A 31 -14.04 -6.60 9.95
CA VAL A 31 -12.58 -6.79 10.03
C VAL A 31 -11.98 -6.66 8.64
N THR A 32 -10.94 -5.84 8.51
CA THR A 32 -10.13 -5.75 7.29
C THR A 32 -8.73 -6.26 7.60
N GLU A 33 -8.30 -7.27 6.86
CA GLU A 33 -6.98 -7.87 6.99
C GLU A 33 -5.99 -7.22 6.02
N THR A 34 -4.83 -6.83 6.53
CA THR A 34 -3.72 -6.35 5.71
C THR A 34 -2.43 -7.07 6.06
N LEU A 35 -1.72 -7.56 5.04
CA LEU A 35 -0.39 -8.11 5.18
C LEU A 35 0.62 -6.96 5.21
N GLU A 36 1.38 -6.88 6.29
CA GLU A 36 2.36 -5.82 6.50
C GLU A 36 3.75 -6.41 6.75
N GLU A 37 4.77 -5.69 6.27
CA GLU A 37 6.15 -5.95 6.63
C GLU A 37 6.59 -5.01 7.75
N ILE A 38 7.08 -5.58 8.83
CA ILE A 38 7.92 -4.86 9.80
C ILE A 38 9.33 -5.40 9.54
N PRO A 39 10.39 -4.58 9.47
CA PRO A 39 11.70 -5.03 8.98
C PRO A 39 12.07 -6.48 9.35
N ARG A 40 12.18 -7.35 8.34
CA ARG A 40 12.49 -8.79 8.43
C ARG A 40 11.42 -9.70 9.07
N ARG A 41 10.20 -9.21 9.32
CA ARG A 41 9.05 -10.00 9.79
C ARG A 41 7.76 -9.59 9.08
N PHE A 42 6.82 -10.51 8.99
CA PHE A 42 5.49 -10.23 8.46
C PHE A 42 4.47 -10.37 9.55
N LYS A 43 3.48 -9.48 9.53
CA LYS A 43 2.31 -9.55 10.39
C LYS A 43 1.05 -9.36 9.56
N LEU A 44 -0.04 -9.94 10.04
CA LEU A 44 -1.38 -9.65 9.55
C LEU A 44 -2.00 -8.64 10.51
N ILE A 45 -2.29 -7.44 10.03
CA ILE A 45 -3.02 -6.44 10.81
C ILE A 45 -4.51 -6.62 10.53
N GLU A 46 -5.26 -6.96 11.58
CA GLU A 46 -6.72 -7.02 11.58
C GLU A 46 -7.26 -5.67 12.07
N THR A 47 -7.65 -4.80 11.15
CA THR A 47 -8.29 -3.53 11.53
C THR A 47 -9.79 -3.75 11.74
N VAL A 48 -10.25 -3.52 12.97
CA VAL A 48 -11.62 -3.80 13.39
C VAL A 48 -12.41 -2.52 13.54
N ARG A 49 -13.56 -2.48 12.86
CA ARG A 49 -14.51 -1.37 12.93
C ARG A 49 -15.82 -1.87 13.50
N GLU A 50 -16.02 -1.60 14.78
CA GLU A 50 -17.21 -2.00 15.50
C GLU A 50 -18.43 -1.17 15.05
N LYS A 51 -19.58 -1.84 14.92
CA LYS A 51 -20.87 -1.25 14.57
C LYS A 51 -21.68 -1.06 15.84
N PHE A 52 -22.29 0.11 15.99
CA PHE A 52 -23.14 0.45 17.13
C PHE A 52 -24.52 0.89 16.67
N THR A 53 -25.55 0.54 17.45
CA THR A 53 -26.90 1.12 17.33
C THR A 53 -27.17 2.03 18.52
N CYS A 54 -27.86 3.15 18.28
CA CYS A 54 -28.31 4.06 19.33
C CYS A 54 -29.65 3.59 19.92
N GLY A 55 -29.74 3.45 21.24
CA GLY A 55 -30.98 3.08 21.92
C GLY A 55 -32.05 4.17 21.98
N ASP A 56 -31.74 5.41 21.57
CA ASP A 56 -32.68 6.55 21.58
C ASP A 56 -33.29 6.82 20.20
N CYS A 57 -32.54 6.61 19.12
CA CYS A 57 -33.00 6.88 17.75
C CYS A 57 -32.79 5.71 16.77
N GLU A 58 -32.29 4.57 17.25
CA GLU A 58 -32.05 3.33 16.49
C GLU A 58 -31.09 3.47 15.30
N LYS A 59 -30.40 4.61 15.19
CA LYS A 59 -29.43 4.85 14.12
C LYS A 59 -28.16 4.02 14.33
N ILE A 60 -27.71 3.38 13.26
CA ILE A 60 -26.46 2.63 13.23
C ILE A 60 -25.30 3.57 12.88
N SER A 61 -24.19 3.42 13.60
CA SER A 61 -22.93 4.12 13.36
C SER A 61 -21.75 3.13 13.34
N GLN A 62 -20.71 3.48 12.60
CA GLN A 62 -19.48 2.71 12.49
C GLN A 62 -18.33 3.68 12.17
N PRO A 63 -17.13 3.48 12.73
CA PRO A 63 -15.96 4.23 12.30
C PRO A 63 -15.70 4.09 10.79
N PRO A 64 -15.22 5.14 10.11
CA PRO A 64 -14.88 5.07 8.70
C PRO A 64 -13.80 4.01 8.45
N ALA A 65 -13.75 3.49 7.23
CA ALA A 65 -12.67 2.59 6.84
C ALA A 65 -11.33 3.33 6.95
N PRO A 66 -10.26 2.69 7.48
CA PRO A 66 -8.93 3.27 7.45
C PRO A 66 -8.51 3.52 5.99
N PHE A 67 -7.62 4.49 5.81
CA PHE A 67 -7.03 4.73 4.51
C PHE A 67 -6.10 3.56 4.13
N HIS A 68 -6.19 3.12 2.88
CA HIS A 68 -5.27 2.16 2.28
C HIS A 68 -4.61 2.79 1.06
N ALA A 69 -3.28 2.69 0.96
CA ALA A 69 -2.52 3.19 -0.18
C ALA A 69 -2.95 2.54 -1.50
N THR A 70 -3.28 1.25 -1.44
CA THR A 70 -3.88 0.51 -2.56
C THR A 70 -5.38 0.33 -2.31
N PRO A 71 -6.27 0.86 -3.17
CA PRO A 71 -7.71 0.71 -3.01
C PRO A 71 -8.11 -0.76 -2.96
N ARG A 72 -8.82 -1.16 -1.90
CA ARG A 72 -9.27 -2.56 -1.67
C ARG A 72 -8.11 -3.58 -1.64
N GLY A 73 -6.88 -3.11 -1.44
CA GLY A 73 -5.70 -3.97 -1.36
C GLY A 73 -5.61 -4.66 0.00
N PHE A 74 -5.11 -5.89 0.00
CA PHE A 74 -4.80 -6.67 1.20
C PHE A 74 -3.36 -6.42 1.70
N ILE A 75 -2.64 -5.47 1.11
CA ILE A 75 -1.25 -5.19 1.41
C ILE A 75 -1.17 -3.83 2.12
N GLY A 76 -0.59 -3.82 3.32
CA GLY A 76 -0.36 -2.61 4.11
C GLY A 76 0.75 -1.74 3.52
N PRO A 77 0.87 -0.45 3.89
CA PRO A 77 1.72 0.50 3.19
C PRO A 77 3.23 0.22 3.19
N GLN A 78 3.78 -0.57 4.11
CA GLN A 78 5.24 -0.75 4.18
C GLN A 78 5.71 -1.84 3.22
N LEU A 79 4.92 -2.90 3.03
CA LEU A 79 5.26 -3.96 2.07
C LEU A 79 5.40 -3.47 0.61
N PRO A 80 4.52 -2.63 0.03
CA PRO A 80 4.71 -2.01 -1.27
C PRO A 80 5.94 -1.11 -1.31
N ALA A 81 6.24 -0.40 -0.21
CA ALA A 81 7.46 0.40 -0.12
C ALA A 81 8.71 -0.49 -0.23
N THR A 82 8.74 -1.64 0.47
CA THR A 82 9.82 -2.63 0.30
C THR A 82 9.87 -3.18 -1.12
N ILE A 83 8.73 -3.57 -1.71
CA ILE A 83 8.67 -4.11 -3.08
C ILE A 83 9.26 -3.11 -4.08
N LEU A 84 8.89 -1.83 -3.97
CA LEU A 84 9.39 -0.76 -4.81
C LEU A 84 10.89 -0.51 -4.58
N PHE A 85 11.32 -0.42 -3.32
CA PHE A 85 12.73 -0.19 -2.99
C PHE A 85 13.62 -1.35 -3.43
N ASP A 86 13.21 -2.59 -3.17
CA ASP A 86 13.93 -3.78 -3.62
C ASP A 86 14.02 -3.81 -5.15
N LYS A 87 12.95 -3.44 -5.86
CA LYS A 87 12.91 -3.45 -7.34
C LYS A 87 13.80 -2.39 -7.96
N PHE A 88 13.67 -1.14 -7.49
CA PHE A 88 14.26 0.01 -8.15
C PHE A 88 15.55 0.48 -7.46
N GLY A 89 15.59 0.48 -6.13
CA GLY A 89 16.76 0.89 -5.35
C GLY A 89 17.82 -0.20 -5.22
N MET A 90 17.41 -1.46 -5.04
CA MET A 90 18.34 -2.60 -4.93
C MET A 90 18.44 -3.44 -6.21
N HIS A 91 17.73 -3.06 -7.27
CA HIS A 91 17.71 -3.76 -8.56
C HIS A 91 17.37 -5.26 -8.47
N ILE A 92 16.57 -5.67 -7.49
CA ILE A 92 16.14 -7.05 -7.31
C ILE A 92 14.91 -7.31 -8.19
N PRO A 93 15.00 -8.18 -9.21
CA PRO A 93 13.87 -8.44 -10.09
C PRO A 93 12.74 -9.15 -9.33
N LEU A 94 11.49 -8.92 -9.76
CA LEU A 94 10.31 -9.35 -9.01
C LEU A 94 10.20 -10.87 -8.83
N ASN A 95 10.73 -11.67 -9.75
CA ASN A 95 10.80 -13.12 -9.60
C ASN A 95 11.71 -13.52 -8.43
N HIS A 96 12.81 -12.80 -8.21
CA HIS A 96 13.70 -13.04 -7.09
C HIS A 96 13.07 -12.57 -5.77
N GLN A 97 12.36 -11.44 -5.78
CA GLN A 97 11.58 -11.00 -4.62
C GLN A 97 10.51 -12.02 -4.24
N SER A 98 9.74 -12.52 -5.21
CA SER A 98 8.73 -13.57 -4.99
C SER A 98 9.34 -14.83 -4.36
N ALA A 99 10.50 -15.28 -4.86
CA ALA A 99 11.23 -16.39 -4.26
C ALA A 99 11.69 -16.10 -2.82
N ARG A 100 12.21 -14.89 -2.54
CA ARG A 100 12.58 -14.45 -1.18
C ARG A 100 11.39 -14.52 -0.22
N PHE A 101 10.27 -13.90 -0.59
CA PHE A 101 9.06 -13.91 0.22
C PHE A 101 8.59 -15.34 0.49
N LYS A 102 8.66 -16.22 -0.52
CA LYS A 102 8.31 -17.62 -0.35
C LYS A 102 9.21 -18.36 0.65
N CYS A 103 10.52 -18.05 0.70
CA CYS A 103 11.43 -18.55 1.73
C CYS A 103 11.04 -18.05 3.14
N GLU A 104 10.49 -16.83 3.22
CA GLU A 104 9.90 -16.24 4.43
C GLU A 104 8.45 -16.73 4.68
N ARG A 105 8.03 -17.76 3.93
CA ARG A 105 6.71 -18.43 3.95
C ARG A 105 5.55 -17.60 3.40
N ILE A 106 5.83 -16.43 2.82
CA ILE A 106 4.89 -15.48 2.24
C ILE A 106 4.73 -15.77 0.74
N ASP A 107 3.60 -16.35 0.36
CA ASP A 107 3.35 -16.73 -1.04
C ASP A 107 2.73 -15.55 -1.81
N LEU A 108 3.59 -14.69 -2.35
CA LEU A 108 3.20 -13.58 -3.23
C LEU A 108 3.54 -13.91 -4.68
N ALA A 109 2.51 -14.04 -5.51
CA ALA A 109 2.66 -14.28 -6.93
C ALA A 109 3.36 -13.10 -7.63
N LEU A 110 4.08 -13.40 -8.72
CA LEU A 110 4.76 -12.38 -9.53
C LEU A 110 3.79 -11.30 -10.04
N SER A 111 2.57 -11.70 -10.43
CA SER A 111 1.51 -10.78 -10.86
C SER A 111 1.11 -9.83 -9.74
N THR A 112 0.90 -10.34 -8.53
CA THR A 112 0.59 -9.53 -7.35
C THR A 112 1.68 -8.49 -7.08
N LEU A 113 2.96 -8.88 -7.15
CA LEU A 113 4.07 -7.95 -7.00
C LEU A 113 4.08 -6.89 -8.11
N ALA A 114 3.81 -7.28 -9.35
CA ALA A 114 3.70 -6.35 -10.48
C ALA A 114 2.54 -5.36 -10.31
N ASP A 115 1.38 -5.83 -9.83
CA ASP A 115 0.23 -4.97 -9.51
C ASP A 115 0.59 -3.98 -8.39
N GLN A 116 1.30 -4.43 -7.35
CA GLN A 116 1.76 -3.53 -6.28
C GLN A 116 2.77 -2.50 -6.76
N VAL A 117 3.63 -2.84 -7.72
CA VAL A 117 4.51 -1.86 -8.36
C VAL A 117 3.66 -0.80 -9.07
N GLY A 118 2.62 -1.18 -9.80
CA GLY A 118 1.72 -0.24 -10.48
C GLY A 118 0.97 0.68 -9.51
N HIS A 119 0.41 0.13 -8.43
CA HIS A 119 -0.25 0.95 -7.40
C HIS A 119 0.73 1.88 -6.69
N GLY A 120 1.91 1.37 -6.36
CA GLY A 120 2.95 2.12 -5.68
C GLY A 120 3.48 3.27 -6.53
N THR A 121 3.77 3.04 -7.82
CA THR A 121 4.21 4.12 -8.74
C THR A 121 3.12 5.16 -8.93
N PHE A 122 1.85 4.75 -9.03
CA PHE A 122 0.72 5.68 -9.08
C PHE A 122 0.63 6.54 -7.81
N ALA A 123 0.75 5.93 -6.63
CA ALA A 123 0.65 6.64 -5.35
C ALA A 123 1.76 7.70 -5.16
N VAL A 124 2.96 7.47 -5.72
CA VAL A 124 4.08 8.41 -5.59
C VAL A 124 4.19 9.42 -6.74
N MET A 125 3.29 9.39 -7.73
CA MET A 125 3.28 10.37 -8.83
C MET A 125 3.30 11.84 -8.40
N PRO A 126 2.60 12.25 -7.32
CA PRO A 126 2.72 13.63 -6.83
C PRO A 126 4.15 14.03 -6.49
N PHE A 127 4.95 13.12 -5.89
CA PHE A 127 6.36 13.38 -5.60
C PHE A 127 7.20 13.44 -6.87
N PHE A 128 6.94 12.57 -7.84
CA PHE A 128 7.60 12.61 -9.14
C PHE A 128 7.44 13.99 -9.80
N HIS A 129 6.23 14.54 -9.87
CA HIS A 129 6.01 15.88 -10.46
C HIS A 129 6.69 17.01 -9.68
N LEU A 130 6.84 16.88 -8.35
CA LEU A 130 7.60 17.86 -7.56
C LEU A 130 9.09 17.80 -7.89
N ILE A 131 9.65 16.60 -8.00
CA ILE A 131 11.06 16.38 -8.37
C ILE A 131 11.31 16.86 -9.80
N GLU A 132 10.45 16.49 -10.74
CA GLU A 132 10.52 16.91 -12.13
C GLU A 132 10.54 18.44 -12.26
N ARG A 133 9.57 19.13 -11.62
CA ARG A 133 9.54 20.60 -11.63
C ARG A 133 10.79 21.21 -11.02
N HIS A 134 11.33 20.60 -9.96
CA HIS A 134 12.55 21.08 -9.32
C HIS A 134 13.77 20.94 -10.23
N VAL A 135 13.97 19.76 -10.83
CA VAL A 135 15.09 19.47 -11.72
C VAL A 135 15.03 20.34 -12.98
N LEU A 136 13.85 20.49 -13.59
CA LEU A 136 13.68 21.30 -14.81
C LEU A 136 13.77 22.82 -14.57
N ALA A 137 13.75 23.27 -13.31
CA ALA A 137 13.97 24.68 -12.99
C ALA A 137 15.47 25.05 -12.91
N ALA A 138 16.38 24.08 -13.03
CA ALA A 138 17.82 24.35 -13.01
C ALA A 138 18.26 25.10 -14.28
N GLU A 139 19.20 26.04 -14.11
CA GLU A 139 19.70 26.87 -15.22
C GLU A 139 20.70 26.12 -16.11
N PRO A 140 21.70 25.39 -15.56
CA PRO A 140 22.30 24.27 -16.25
C PRO A 140 21.57 22.96 -15.91
N LEU A 141 21.21 22.19 -16.93
CA LEU A 141 20.62 20.86 -16.79
C LEU A 141 21.55 19.81 -17.41
N HIS A 142 21.98 18.81 -16.65
CA HIS A 142 22.76 17.71 -17.19
C HIS A 142 21.83 16.58 -17.61
N GLY A 143 21.86 16.23 -18.89
CA GLY A 143 21.10 15.11 -19.44
C GLY A 143 22.02 13.95 -19.79
N ASP A 144 21.66 12.74 -19.36
CA ASP A 144 22.26 11.49 -19.82
C ASP A 144 21.25 10.70 -20.67
N ASP A 145 21.73 10.12 -21.78
CA ASP A 145 20.96 9.26 -22.67
C ASP A 145 21.49 7.83 -22.57
N THR A 146 20.84 7.04 -21.73
CA THR A 146 21.17 5.62 -21.54
C THR A 146 20.28 4.76 -22.42
N THR A 147 20.88 4.01 -23.35
CA THR A 147 20.17 3.04 -24.18
C THR A 147 19.92 1.73 -23.42
N ILE A 148 18.71 1.17 -23.56
CA ILE A 148 18.35 -0.14 -23.02
C ILE A 148 17.79 -1.05 -24.11
N ARG A 149 17.90 -2.36 -23.93
CA ARG A 149 17.25 -3.33 -24.83
C ARG A 149 15.82 -3.59 -24.38
N ILE A 150 14.85 -3.31 -25.24
CA ILE A 150 13.44 -3.62 -24.99
C ILE A 150 13.16 -5.06 -25.45
N LEU A 151 12.68 -5.89 -24.51
CA LEU A 151 12.18 -7.23 -24.82
C LEU A 151 10.75 -7.11 -25.34
N ALA A 152 10.59 -7.29 -26.65
CA ALA A 152 9.32 -7.35 -27.36
C ALA A 152 9.39 -8.42 -28.47
N LYS A 153 8.28 -8.67 -29.17
CA LYS A 153 8.22 -9.64 -30.29
C LYS A 153 9.30 -9.38 -31.35
N VAL A 154 9.61 -8.10 -31.58
CA VAL A 154 10.81 -7.65 -32.28
C VAL A 154 11.61 -6.81 -31.29
N SER A 155 12.82 -7.24 -30.96
CA SER A 155 13.69 -6.47 -30.04
C SER A 155 13.98 -5.10 -30.64
N SER A 156 13.92 -4.06 -29.80
CA SER A 156 14.28 -2.70 -30.17
C SER A 156 15.16 -2.04 -29.11
N THR A 157 15.83 -0.95 -29.49
CA THR A 157 16.57 -0.11 -28.56
C THR A 157 15.62 0.92 -27.97
N GLY A 158 15.42 0.87 -26.66
CA GLY A 158 14.80 1.92 -25.87
C GLY A 158 15.84 2.94 -25.39
N ARG A 159 15.37 4.11 -24.97
CA ARG A 159 16.20 5.16 -24.38
C ARG A 159 15.60 5.62 -23.07
N ILE A 160 16.46 5.85 -22.09
CA ILE A 160 16.13 6.49 -20.83
C ILE A 160 16.90 7.80 -20.80
N TRP A 161 16.18 8.91 -20.70
CA TRP A 161 16.78 10.21 -20.43
C TRP A 161 16.72 10.48 -18.93
N THR A 162 17.88 10.69 -18.32
CA THR A 162 17.98 11.11 -16.93
C THR A 162 18.48 12.54 -16.87
N TYR A 163 17.87 13.34 -16.00
CA TYR A 163 18.23 14.74 -15.79
C TYR A 163 18.72 14.90 -14.35
N LEU A 164 19.89 15.53 -14.19
CA LEU A 164 20.59 15.75 -12.91
C LEU A 164 20.95 17.23 -12.74
#